data_AF-A0AAD9JA79-F1
#
_entry.id   AF-A0AAD9JA79-F1
#
_cell.length_a   1.000
_cell.length_b   1.000
_cell.length_c   1.000
_cell.angle_alpha   90.00
_cell.angle_beta   90.00
_cell.angle_gamma   90.00
#
_symmetry.space_group_name_H-M   'P 1'
#
loop_
_entity.id
_entity.type
_entity.pdbx_description
1 polymer ?
#
loop_
_entity_poly.entity_id
_entity_poly.type
_entity_poly.pdbx_seq_one_letter_code
_entity_poly.pdbx_strand_id
1 'polypeptide(L)'
;MNVLHLTPNRGKALVTPVIGYCGEVNLAALAVNHNEVADVFSVTIESLCKPENIKHTRFRASAGGSYTLPVFVGGQYRVWGLTAIILHLSLLNLAPGLYTFNKVSMTKRLTE
;
A
#
# COMPACT_ATOMS: atom_id res chain seq x y z
N MET A 1 14.38 13.90 2.14
CA MET A 1 13.31 13.25 1.35
C MET A 1 13.79 11.87 0.95
N ASN A 2 13.21 10.81 1.51
CA ASN A 2 13.58 9.44 1.13
C ASN A 2 12.76 9.03 -0.09
N VAL A 3 13.36 9.08 -1.28
CA VAL A 3 12.77 8.55 -2.51
C VAL A 3 13.03 7.05 -2.52
N LEU A 4 12.00 6.24 -2.27
CA LEU A 4 12.09 4.79 -2.34
C LEU A 4 11.78 4.32 -3.77
N HIS A 5 12.77 3.72 -4.41
CA HIS A 5 12.63 3.08 -5.71
C HIS A 5 11.94 1.73 -5.52
N LEU A 6 10.64 1.66 -5.79
CA LEU A 6 9.89 0.40 -5.78
C LEU A 6 10.03 -0.25 -7.16
N THR A 7 10.74 -1.38 -7.22
CA THR A 7 10.88 -2.18 -8.44
C THR A 7 9.80 -3.28 -8.44
N PRO A 8 8.92 -3.34 -9.45
CA PRO A 8 8.15 -4.55 -9.73
C PRO A 8 9.13 -5.69 -10.01
N ASN A 9 8.74 -6.93 -9.72
CA ASN A 9 9.54 -8.17 -9.79
C ASN A 9 10.05 -8.56 -11.21
N ARG A 10 10.25 -7.61 -12.13
CA ARG A 10 10.78 -7.81 -13.48
C ARG A 10 11.70 -6.68 -13.98
N GLY A 11 12.29 -5.86 -13.10
CA GLY A 11 13.43 -4.97 -13.44
C GLY A 11 13.24 -3.94 -14.59
N LYS A 12 12.02 -3.77 -15.12
CA LYS A 12 11.76 -2.96 -16.34
C LYS A 12 11.04 -1.64 -16.08
N ALA A 13 10.64 -1.35 -14.84
CA ALA A 13 9.94 -0.11 -14.50
C ALA A 13 10.30 0.34 -13.08
N LEU A 14 10.49 1.65 -12.92
CA LEU A 14 10.64 2.32 -11.63
C LEU A 14 9.35 3.07 -11.32
N VAL A 15 8.90 2.97 -10.07
CA VAL A 15 7.69 3.66 -9.60
C VAL A 15 8.07 4.64 -8.49
N THR A 16 7.73 5.91 -8.68
CA THR A 16 7.91 6.98 -7.70
C THR A 16 6.54 7.45 -7.22
N PRO A 17 6.09 7.06 -6.02
CA PRO A 17 4.82 7.55 -5.47
C PRO A 17 4.93 9.02 -5.09
N VAL A 18 3.86 9.78 -5.34
CA VAL A 18 3.73 11.20 -4.96
C VAL A 18 2.49 11.34 -4.08
N ILE A 19 2.62 12.07 -2.97
CA ILE A 19 1.50 12.39 -2.08
C ILE A 19 0.95 13.76 -2.47
N GLY A 20 -0.33 13.80 -2.85
CA GLY A 20 -1.06 15.02 -3.17
C GLY A 20 -2.12 15.32 -2.11
N TYR A 21 -2.33 16.61 -1.83
CA TYR A 21 -3.45 17.10 -1.03
C TYR A 21 -4.54 17.60 -1.98
N CYS A 22 -5.71 16.95 -1.95
CA CYS A 22 -6.83 17.26 -2.85
C CYS A 22 -7.90 18.16 -2.21
N GLY A 23 -7.70 18.63 -0.97
CA GLY A 23 -8.75 19.33 -0.22
C GLY A 23 -9.91 18.40 0.14
N GLU A 24 -11.10 18.97 0.28
CA GLU A 24 -12.34 18.22 0.46
C GLU A 24 -12.76 17.59 -0.87
N VAL A 25 -12.92 16.26 -0.87
CA VAL A 25 -13.26 15.50 -2.09
C VAL A 25 -14.69 15.00 -2.00
N ASN A 26 -15.56 15.51 -2.88
CA ASN A 26 -16.90 14.98 -3.08
C ASN A 26 -16.88 13.92 -4.19
N LEU A 27 -16.92 12.64 -3.81
CA LEU A 27 -16.88 11.52 -4.75
C LEU A 27 -18.03 11.53 -5.76
N ALA A 28 -19.22 11.98 -5.37
CA ALA A 28 -20.40 12.00 -6.23
C ALA A 28 -20.32 13.09 -7.31
N ALA A 29 -19.45 14.09 -7.14
CA ALA A 29 -19.25 15.18 -8.11
C ALA A 29 -18.07 14.92 -9.07
N LEU A 30 -17.39 13.77 -8.95
CA LEU A 30 -16.25 13.45 -9.80
C LEU A 30 -16.72 13.13 -11.24
N ALA A 31 -16.08 13.78 -12.22
CA ALA A 31 -16.21 13.43 -13.63
C ALA A 31 -15.33 12.21 -13.94
N VAL A 32 -15.85 11.00 -13.69
CA VAL A 32 -15.10 9.75 -13.85
C VAL A 32 -15.12 9.26 -15.30
N ASN A 33 -13.95 8.93 -15.85
CA ASN A 33 -13.84 8.25 -17.14
C ASN A 33 -14.03 6.73 -16.98
N HIS A 34 -15.26 6.26 -17.17
CA HIS A 34 -15.61 4.85 -16.99
C HIS A 34 -15.07 3.89 -18.06
N ASN A 35 -14.43 4.39 -19.12
CA ASN A 35 -13.70 3.53 -20.06
C ASN A 35 -12.43 2.95 -19.42
N GLU A 36 -11.88 3.61 -18.41
CA GLU A 36 -10.64 3.21 -17.73
C GLU A 36 -10.85 2.92 -16.24
N VAL A 37 -11.80 3.61 -15.60
CA VAL A 37 -12.03 3.55 -14.15
C VAL A 37 -13.37 2.89 -13.84
N ALA A 38 -13.32 1.70 -13.23
CA ALA A 38 -14.51 0.95 -12.85
C ALA A 38 -15.26 1.59 -11.66
N ASP A 39 -14.54 2.05 -10.64
CA ASP A 39 -15.14 2.68 -9.46
C ASP A 39 -14.14 3.61 -8.74
N VAL A 40 -14.66 4.52 -7.91
CA VAL A 40 -13.89 5.45 -7.09
C VAL A 40 -14.39 5.42 -5.65
N PHE A 41 -13.46 5.25 -4.70
CA PHE A 41 -13.77 5.18 -3.29
C PHE A 41 -12.73 5.92 -2.45
N SER A 42 -13.11 6.27 -1.23
CA SER A 42 -12.22 6.83 -0.21
C SER A 42 -12.32 6.04 1.09
N VAL A 43 -11.23 5.98 1.85
CA VAL A 43 -11.20 5.41 3.20
C VAL A 43 -10.45 6.40 4.10
N THR A 44 -10.94 6.59 5.33
CA THR A 44 -10.27 7.47 6.29
C THR A 44 -8.93 6.87 6.73
N ILE A 45 -7.94 7.73 6.97
CA ILE A 45 -6.64 7.32 7.54
C ILE A 45 -6.85 6.57 8.85
N GLU A 46 -7.75 7.07 9.72
CA GLU A 46 -8.08 6.40 10.98
C GLU A 46 -8.55 4.97 10.77
N SER A 47 -9.49 4.72 9.83
CA SER A 47 -9.97 3.37 9.53
C SER A 47 -8.84 2.47 9.00
N LEU A 48 -7.97 3.00 8.14
CA LEU A 48 -6.81 2.28 7.61
C LEU A 48 -5.79 1.91 8.71
N CYS A 49 -5.72 2.68 9.78
CA CYS A 49 -4.82 2.45 10.92
C CYS A 49 -5.37 1.44 11.94
N LYS A 50 -6.66 1.08 11.89
CA LYS A 50 -7.24 0.11 12.83
C LYS A 50 -6.62 -1.28 12.65
N PRO A 51 -6.14 -1.95 13.71
CA PRO A 51 -5.53 -3.27 13.60
C PRO A 51 -6.45 -4.33 12.97
N GLU A 52 -7.77 -4.27 13.17
CA GLU A 52 -8.69 -5.20 12.51
C GLU A 52 -8.69 -5.07 10.97
N ASN A 53 -8.38 -3.89 10.46
CA ASN A 53 -8.40 -3.52 9.04
C ASN A 53 -7.07 -3.77 8.33
N ILE A 54 -6.04 -4.21 9.05
CA ILE A 54 -4.72 -4.49 8.50
C ILE A 54 -4.42 -5.98 8.62
N LYS A 55 -4.23 -6.62 7.47
CA LYS A 55 -3.80 -8.01 7.31
C LYS A 55 -2.45 -8.03 6.59
N HIS A 56 -1.97 -9.22 6.31
CA HIS A 56 -0.75 -9.41 5.53
C HIS A 56 -0.80 -10.69 4.73
N THR A 57 -0.04 -10.73 3.63
CA THR A 57 0.20 -11.93 2.84
C THR A 57 1.69 -12.24 2.88
N ARG A 58 2.04 -13.48 3.25
CA ARG A 58 3.41 -13.96 3.22
C ARG A 58 3.65 -14.77 1.95
N PHE A 59 4.56 -14.28 1.12
CA PHE A 59 4.98 -14.95 -0.11
C PHE A 59 6.27 -15.72 0.12
N ARG A 60 6.40 -16.86 -0.53
CA ARG A 60 7.65 -17.61 -0.60
C ARG A 60 8.37 -17.22 -1.89
N ALA A 61 9.63 -16.81 -1.78
CA ALA A 61 10.48 -16.55 -2.93
C ALA A 61 11.11 -17.87 -3.39
N SER A 62 11.18 -18.07 -4.70
CA SER A 62 11.77 -19.26 -5.35
C SER A 62 13.25 -19.48 -4.99
N ALA A 63 13.97 -18.42 -4.62
CA ALA A 63 15.37 -18.47 -4.19
C ALA A 63 15.56 -18.69 -2.66
N GLY A 64 14.59 -19.30 -1.98
CA GLY A 64 14.75 -19.67 -0.55
C GLY A 64 14.47 -18.56 0.47
N GLY A 65 13.77 -17.49 0.07
CA GLY A 65 13.36 -16.40 0.96
C GLY A 65 11.85 -16.34 1.22
N SER A 66 11.42 -15.42 2.08
CA SER A 66 10.00 -15.04 2.17
C SER A 66 9.86 -13.54 2.34
N TYR A 67 8.82 -12.95 1.76
CA TYR A 67 8.49 -11.55 1.98
C TYR A 67 7.03 -11.40 2.41
N THR A 68 6.78 -10.43 3.29
CA THR A 68 5.45 -10.15 3.84
C THR A 68 4.98 -8.79 3.35
N LEU A 69 3.82 -8.76 2.71
CA LEU A 69 3.19 -7.53 2.22
C LEU A 69 1.94 -7.21 3.03
N PRO A 70 1.66 -5.92 3.29
CA PRO A 70 0.44 -5.51 3.96
C PRO A 70 -0.77 -5.70 3.03
N VAL A 71 -1.92 -5.92 3.64
CA VAL A 71 -3.23 -5.96 2.97
C VAL A 71 -4.22 -5.15 3.80
N PHE A 72 -4.87 -4.17 3.21
CA PHE A 72 -5.87 -3.35 3.89
C PHE A 72 -7.27 -3.81 3.51
N VAL A 73 -8.13 -4.01 4.51
CA VAL A 73 -9.49 -4.55 4.35
C VAL A 73 -10.59 -3.67 4.97
N GLY A 74 -10.24 -2.47 5.46
CA GLY A 74 -11.14 -1.56 6.19
C GLY A 74 -12.02 -0.64 5.35
N GLY A 75 -12.16 -0.91 4.06
CA GLY A 75 -12.93 -0.09 3.12
C GLY A 75 -13.78 -0.94 2.19
N GLN A 76 -14.36 -0.32 1.16
CA GLN A 76 -15.19 -1.04 0.17
C GLN A 76 -14.41 -2.15 -0.55
N TYR A 77 -13.12 -1.93 -0.79
CA TYR A 77 -12.26 -2.86 -1.51
C TYR A 77 -11.00 -3.21 -0.73
N ARG A 78 -10.53 -4.44 -0.95
CA ARG A 78 -9.23 -4.91 -0.46
C ARG A 78 -8.10 -4.26 -1.26
N VAL A 79 -7.18 -3.60 -0.56
CA VAL A 79 -5.96 -3.01 -1.15
C VAL A 79 -4.75 -3.89 -0.83
N TRP A 80 -4.00 -4.30 -1.86
CA TRP A 80 -2.89 -5.26 -1.77
C TRP A 80 -1.80 -4.96 -2.82
N GLY A 81 -0.71 -5.74 -2.82
CA GLY A 81 0.37 -5.61 -3.79
C GLY A 81 1.16 -4.30 -3.66
N LEU A 82 1.63 -3.75 -4.78
CA LEU A 82 2.44 -2.52 -4.80
C LEU A 82 1.69 -1.32 -4.19
N THR A 83 0.40 -1.19 -4.47
CA THR A 83 -0.44 -0.13 -3.91
C THR A 83 -0.49 -0.19 -2.38
N ALA A 84 -0.59 -1.38 -1.78
CA ALA A 84 -0.55 -1.51 -0.33
C ALA A 84 0.83 -1.21 0.27
N ILE A 85 1.93 -1.49 -0.45
CA ILE A 85 3.28 -1.09 -0.03
C ILE A 85 3.38 0.44 0.00
N ILE A 86 2.95 1.11 -1.08
CA ILE A 86 2.94 2.57 -1.15
C ILE A 86 2.09 3.14 -0.02
N LEU A 87 0.89 2.61 0.20
CA LEU A 87 -0.01 3.04 1.26
C LEU A 87 0.60 2.85 2.66
N HIS A 88 1.24 1.71 2.93
CA HIS A 88 1.96 1.45 4.18
C HIS A 88 3.04 2.50 4.44
N LEU A 89 3.88 2.80 3.44
CA LEU A 89 4.92 3.82 3.54
C LEU A 89 4.34 5.21 3.77
N SER A 90 3.24 5.55 3.09
CA SER A 90 2.52 6.81 3.32
C SER A 90 2.00 6.91 4.75
N LEU A 91 1.38 5.86 5.28
CA LEU A 91 0.81 5.86 6.63
C LEU A 91 1.86 5.95 7.74
N LEU A 92 3.05 5.37 7.55
CA LEU A 92 4.19 5.55 8.47
C LEU A 92 4.58 7.02 8.64
N ASN A 93 4.39 7.85 7.60
CA ASN A 93 4.77 9.27 7.61
C ASN A 93 3.57 10.19 7.94
N LEU A 94 2.38 9.87 7.44
CA LEU A 94 1.19 10.71 7.60
C LEU A 94 0.51 10.52 8.96
N ALA A 95 0.65 9.34 9.57
CA ALA A 95 -0.05 9.01 10.82
C ALA A 95 0.83 8.22 11.80
N PRO A 96 2.03 8.72 12.16
CA PRO A 96 3.00 7.96 12.97
C PRO A 96 2.48 7.58 14.37
N GLY A 97 1.52 8.33 14.92
CA GLY A 97 0.88 8.00 16.21
C GLY A 97 -0.29 7.01 16.12
N LEU A 98 -0.88 6.83 14.94
CA LEU A 98 -2.04 5.95 14.73
C LEU A 98 -1.65 4.63 14.05
N TYR A 99 -0.67 4.67 13.15
CA TYR A 99 -0.27 3.54 12.34
C TYR A 99 0.85 2.74 13.00
N THR A 100 0.49 1.63 13.64
CA THR A 100 1.43 0.79 14.42
C THR A 100 1.86 -0.50 13.71
N PHE A 101 1.37 -0.74 12.48
CA PHE A 101 1.69 -1.95 11.75
C PHE A 101 3.12 -1.92 11.20
N ASN A 102 3.96 -2.84 11.69
CA ASN A 102 5.38 -2.93 11.37
C ASN A 102 5.78 -4.26 10.69
N LYS A 103 4.83 -5.07 10.23
CA LYS A 103 5.11 -6.45 9.74
C LYS A 103 5.51 -6.54 8.26
N VAL A 104 6.12 -5.51 7.69
CA VAL A 104 6.76 -5.62 6.36
C VAL A 104 8.17 -6.16 6.55
N SER A 105 8.41 -7.40 6.11
CA SER A 105 9.70 -8.06 6.25
C SER A 105 10.11 -8.76 4.97
N MET A 106 11.41 -8.69 4.67
CA MET A 106 12.07 -9.51 3.66
C MET A 106 13.08 -10.39 4.37
N THR A 107 12.84 -11.69 4.41
CA THR A 107 13.81 -12.66 4.90
C THR A 107 14.56 -13.22 3.71
N LYS A 108 15.83 -12.83 3.55
CA LYS A 108 16.78 -13.55 2.70
C LYS A 108 17.29 -14.74 3.50
N ARG A 109 17.33 -15.95 2.92
CA ARG A 109 18.24 -16.98 3.43
C ARG A 109 19.65 -16.48 3.18
N LEU A 110 20.45 -16.37 4.24
CA LEU A 110 21.90 -16.35 4.11
C LEU A 110 22.27 -17.69 3.48
N THR A 111 22.77 -17.66 2.26
CA THR A 111 23.48 -18.80 1.69
C THR A 111 24.82 -18.88 2.41
N GLU A 112 25.01 -19.94 3.20
CA GLU A 112 26.34 -20.42 3.61
C GLU A 112 27.16 -20.83 2.38
#